data_AF-A0A938FF74-F1
#
_entry.id   AF-A0A938FF74-F1
#
_cell.length_a   1.000
_cell.length_b   1.000
_cell.length_c   1.000
_cell.angle_alpha   90.00
_cell.angle_beta   90.00
_cell.angle_gamma   90.00
#
_symmetry.space_group_name_H-M   'P 1'
#
loop_
_entity.id
_entity.type
_entity.pdbx_description
1 polymer ?
#
loop_
_entity_poly.entity_id
_entity_poly.type
_entity_poly.pdbx_seq_one_letter_code
_entity_poly.pdbx_strand_id
1 'polypeptide(L)'
;MKKVNRALWILVPLCLVLALGSIWGTFRFGPSGSKAYLAKQCDTLKTFILDEEMAGKADWTIYKRQVSEYLALDVEANRTSLVESMVTSVLKVLEHDLKIYERMNKYPSCLLESRKDELPTLLDETQAAIDYLNTSFSAETGEWNADFYVDYISASKFLKGGEESADARAKN
;
A
#
# COMPACT_ATOMS: atom_id res chain seq x y z
N MET A 1 40.25 76.68 -26.14
CA MET A 1 41.65 76.19 -26.30
C MET A 1 41.91 75.09 -25.25
N LYS A 2 42.98 74.29 -25.39
CA LYS A 2 43.20 73.03 -24.63
C LYS A 2 44.05 73.21 -23.35
N LYS A 3 43.67 72.50 -22.28
CA LYS A 3 44.52 72.03 -21.12
C LYS A 3 45.19 73.15 -20.29
N VAL A 4 45.66 72.95 -19.05
CA VAL A 4 45.84 71.75 -18.18
C VAL A 4 45.19 72.06 -16.78
N ASN A 5 45.32 71.36 -15.64
CA ASN A 5 46.17 70.24 -15.20
C ASN A 5 45.45 69.30 -14.19
N ARG A 6 46.19 68.46 -13.44
CA ARG A 6 45.74 67.62 -12.31
C ARG A 6 46.57 67.89 -11.04
N ALA A 7 45.95 67.79 -9.86
CA ALA A 7 46.52 67.38 -8.56
C ALA A 7 45.32 67.05 -7.65
N LEU A 8 45.04 65.82 -7.19
CA LEU A 8 45.82 64.83 -6.43
C LEU A 8 46.14 65.24 -4.98
N TRP A 9 45.15 65.04 -4.10
CA TRP A 9 45.28 64.68 -2.67
C TRP A 9 44.16 63.64 -2.43
N ILE A 10 44.39 62.34 -2.27
CA ILE A 10 45.14 61.59 -1.24
C ILE A 10 44.37 61.47 0.09
N LEU A 11 43.85 60.26 0.32
CA LEU A 11 43.56 59.58 1.61
C LEU A 11 42.72 60.30 2.69
N VAL A 12 41.46 59.84 2.87
CA VAL A 12 41.00 59.26 4.16
C VAL A 12 39.97 58.13 3.89
N PRO A 13 40.35 56.85 4.05
CA PRO A 13 39.41 55.74 4.23
C PRO A 13 39.36 55.34 5.72
N LEU A 14 38.27 55.71 6.41
CA LEU A 14 38.06 55.48 7.85
C LEU A 14 36.54 55.65 8.14
N CYS A 15 35.79 54.77 8.81
CA CYS A 15 36.09 53.43 9.32
C CYS A 15 34.84 52.53 9.20
N LEU A 16 35.08 51.27 8.83
CA LEU A 16 34.60 50.07 9.52
C LEU A 16 33.49 50.24 10.58
N VAL A 17 32.26 49.81 10.26
CA VAL A 17 31.36 49.20 11.26
C VAL A 17 30.95 47.82 10.75
N LEU A 18 31.28 46.82 11.55
CA LEU A 18 30.99 45.41 11.33
C LEU A 18 29.51 45.14 11.58
N ALA A 19 28.74 44.84 10.53
CA ALA A 19 27.52 44.06 10.64
C ALA A 19 27.85 42.60 10.30
N LEU A 20 28.46 41.90 11.26
CA LEU A 20 28.76 40.48 11.17
C LEU A 20 27.47 39.65 11.14
N GLY A 21 27.39 38.72 10.20
CA GLY A 21 26.73 37.42 10.35
C GLY A 21 25.27 37.38 10.85
N SER A 22 24.33 37.32 9.90
CA SER A 22 23.05 36.61 10.10
C SER A 22 22.53 35.93 8.82
N ILE A 23 23.46 35.36 8.03
CA ILE A 23 23.15 34.18 7.22
C ILE A 23 23.17 32.97 8.18
N TRP A 24 22.35 31.95 7.89
CA TRP A 24 22.07 30.76 8.72
C TRP A 24 21.09 31.00 9.88
N GLY A 25 19.81 31.14 9.50
CA GLY A 25 18.72 31.34 10.47
C GLY A 25 17.30 31.04 9.96
N THR A 26 17.11 30.57 8.73
CA THR A 26 15.81 30.04 8.30
C THR A 26 15.60 28.66 8.91
N PHE A 27 15.39 28.63 10.22
CA PHE A 27 14.93 27.45 10.94
C PHE A 27 13.51 27.15 10.45
N ARG A 28 13.42 26.34 9.38
CA ARG A 28 12.15 25.86 8.86
C ARG A 28 11.58 24.83 9.82
N PHE A 29 11.03 25.31 10.94
CA PHE A 29 9.98 24.64 11.68
C PHE A 29 8.71 24.59 10.80
N GLY A 30 8.78 23.84 9.70
CA GLY A 30 7.59 23.16 9.20
C GLY A 30 7.11 22.21 10.30
N PRO A 31 5.79 22.02 10.48
CA PRO A 31 5.24 21.34 11.65
C PRO A 31 5.80 19.91 11.76
N SER A 32 6.74 19.70 12.66
CA SER A 32 7.34 18.38 12.95
C SER A 32 6.27 17.36 13.35
N GLY A 33 5.23 17.83 14.05
CA GLY A 33 4.03 17.06 14.34
C GLY A 33 3.32 16.51 13.10
N SER A 34 3.32 17.19 11.94
CA SER A 34 2.65 16.69 10.73
C SER A 34 3.34 15.44 10.15
N LYS A 35 4.67 15.42 10.14
CA LYS A 35 5.44 14.26 9.68
C LYS A 35 5.35 13.08 10.64
N ALA A 36 5.45 13.35 11.95
CA ALA A 36 5.29 12.32 12.98
C ALA A 36 3.87 11.72 13.00
N TYR A 37 2.85 12.56 12.79
CA TYR A 37 1.45 12.14 12.66
C TYR A 37 1.23 11.27 11.42
N LEU A 38 1.76 11.68 10.27
CA LEU A 38 1.69 10.89 9.03
C LEU A 38 2.39 9.53 9.19
N ALA A 39 3.60 9.50 9.77
CA ALA A 39 4.32 8.26 10.03
C ALA A 39 3.47 7.31 10.90
N LYS A 40 2.92 7.81 12.01
CA LYS A 40 2.04 7.02 12.88
C LYS A 40 0.77 6.50 12.17
N GLN A 41 0.19 7.28 11.25
CA GLN A 41 -0.93 6.79 10.43
C GLN A 41 -0.50 5.64 9.52
N CYS A 42 0.64 5.76 8.83
CA CYS A 42 1.14 4.72 7.95
C CYS A 42 1.58 3.46 8.70
N ASP A 43 2.15 3.60 9.91
CA ASP A 43 2.43 2.46 10.80
C ASP A 43 1.13 1.76 11.24
N THR A 44 0.10 2.53 11.60
CA THR A 44 -1.22 1.98 11.98
C THR A 44 -1.89 1.26 10.81
N LEU A 45 -1.77 1.79 9.58
CA LEU A 45 -2.22 1.12 8.37
C LEU A 45 -1.43 -0.17 8.11
N LYS A 46 -0.10 -0.14 8.29
CA LYS A 46 0.77 -1.30 8.10
C LYS A 46 0.42 -2.43 9.07
N THR A 47 0.21 -2.14 10.34
CA THR A 47 -0.24 -3.14 11.32
C THR A 47 -1.60 -3.72 10.93
N PHE A 48 -2.59 -2.87 10.61
CA PHE A 48 -3.90 -3.35 10.16
C PHE A 48 -3.82 -4.28 8.94
N ILE A 49 -3.01 -3.92 7.93
CA ILE A 49 -2.82 -4.76 6.74
C ILE A 49 -2.18 -6.10 7.12
N LEU A 50 -1.14 -6.10 7.96
CA LEU A 50 -0.46 -7.34 8.37
C LEU A 50 -1.36 -8.27 9.18
N ASP A 51 -2.26 -7.71 10.01
CA ASP A 51 -3.20 -8.48 10.81
C ASP A 51 -4.33 -9.09 9.94
N GLU A 52 -4.93 -8.29 9.05
CA GLU A 52 -5.94 -8.76 8.09
C GLU A 52 -5.34 -9.73 7.05
N GLU A 53 -4.10 -9.50 6.58
CA GLU A 53 -3.36 -10.43 5.71
C GLU A 53 -3.14 -11.79 6.39
N MET A 54 -2.87 -11.79 7.70
CA MET A 54 -2.67 -13.04 8.44
C MET A 54 -3.98 -13.85 8.53
N ALA A 55 -5.11 -13.18 8.75
CA ALA A 55 -6.43 -13.80 8.74
C ALA A 55 -6.83 -14.28 7.34
N GLY A 56 -6.77 -13.41 6.33
CA GLY A 56 -7.08 -13.74 4.94
C GLY A 56 -6.21 -14.87 4.39
N LYS A 57 -4.92 -14.93 4.74
CA LYS A 57 -4.03 -16.03 4.36
C LYS A 57 -4.41 -17.37 5.03
N ALA A 58 -4.97 -17.35 6.24
CA ALA A 58 -5.46 -18.56 6.90
C ALA A 58 -6.68 -19.12 6.15
N ASP A 59 -7.68 -18.29 5.84
CA ASP A 59 -8.83 -18.71 5.02
C ASP A 59 -8.42 -19.10 3.59
N TRP A 60 -7.45 -18.41 2.98
CA TRP A 60 -6.90 -18.79 1.66
C TRP A 60 -6.22 -20.16 1.70
N THR A 61 -5.54 -20.50 2.80
CA THR A 61 -4.94 -21.83 2.96
C THR A 61 -6.01 -22.93 3.04
N ILE A 62 -7.16 -22.64 3.66
CA ILE A 62 -8.32 -23.53 3.66
C ILE A 62 -8.89 -23.67 2.24
N TYR A 63 -9.08 -22.56 1.54
CA TYR A 63 -9.54 -22.54 0.14
C TYR A 63 -8.64 -23.35 -0.79
N LYS A 64 -7.32 -23.12 -0.78
CA LYS A 64 -6.37 -23.86 -1.63
C LYS A 64 -6.33 -25.36 -1.32
N ARG A 65 -6.54 -25.77 -0.07
CA ARG A 65 -6.73 -27.18 0.29
C ARG A 65 -8.00 -27.75 -0.35
N GLN A 66 -9.13 -27.07 -0.26
CA GLN A 66 -10.38 -27.52 -0.89
C GLN A 66 -10.28 -27.56 -2.43
N VAL A 67 -9.59 -26.59 -3.07
CA VAL A 67 -9.27 -26.64 -4.52
C VAL A 67 -8.42 -27.87 -4.85
N SER A 68 -7.48 -28.23 -3.98
CA SER A 68 -6.63 -29.42 -4.18
C SER A 68 -7.43 -30.72 -4.02
N GLU A 69 -8.37 -30.76 -3.08
CA GLU A 69 -9.34 -31.85 -2.90
C GLU A 69 -10.27 -31.97 -4.13
N TYR A 70 -10.75 -30.83 -4.65
CA TYR A 70 -11.62 -30.75 -5.83
C TYR A 70 -10.95 -31.32 -7.10
N LEU A 71 -9.68 -30.97 -7.31
CA LEU A 71 -8.88 -31.47 -8.44
C LEU A 71 -8.49 -32.95 -8.30
N ALA A 72 -8.54 -33.52 -7.09
CA ALA A 72 -8.21 -34.92 -6.82
C ALA A 72 -9.42 -35.87 -6.91
N LEU A 73 -10.66 -35.34 -6.92
CA LEU A 73 -11.87 -36.14 -7.11
C LEU A 73 -12.04 -36.56 -8.58
N ASP A 74 -12.77 -37.66 -8.80
CA ASP A 74 -13.22 -38.05 -10.14
C ASP A 74 -14.19 -37.01 -10.72
N VAL A 75 -14.27 -36.92 -12.06
CA VAL A 75 -15.15 -35.96 -12.76
C VAL A 75 -16.63 -36.33 -12.59
N GLU A 76 -16.93 -37.62 -12.42
CA GLU A 76 -18.30 -38.12 -12.16
C GLU A 76 -18.69 -38.03 -10.67
N ALA A 77 -17.78 -37.65 -9.78
CA ALA A 77 -18.07 -37.50 -8.35
C ALA A 77 -19.02 -36.33 -8.09
N ASN A 78 -19.95 -36.50 -7.13
CA ASN A 78 -20.73 -35.36 -6.62
C ASN A 78 -19.80 -34.41 -5.85
N ARG A 79 -19.62 -33.21 -6.38
CA ARG A 79 -18.73 -32.16 -5.85
C ARG A 79 -19.48 -30.98 -5.22
N THR A 80 -20.82 -30.95 -5.26
CA THR A 80 -21.66 -29.81 -4.86
C THR A 80 -21.29 -29.25 -3.49
N SER A 81 -21.25 -30.09 -2.45
CA SER A 81 -20.93 -29.66 -1.08
C SER A 81 -19.48 -29.20 -0.88
N LEU A 82 -18.55 -29.70 -1.69
CA LEU A 82 -17.16 -29.21 -1.69
C LEU A 82 -17.11 -27.82 -2.33
N VAL A 83 -17.82 -27.61 -3.43
CA VAL A 83 -17.92 -26.30 -4.10
C VAL A 83 -18.60 -25.25 -3.21
N GLU A 84 -19.68 -25.60 -2.49
CA GLU A 84 -20.28 -24.73 -1.46
C GLU A 84 -19.27 -24.33 -0.38
N SER A 85 -18.44 -25.29 0.06
CA SER A 85 -17.37 -25.06 1.05
C SER A 85 -16.26 -24.15 0.49
N MET A 86 -15.91 -24.32 -0.79
CA MET A 86 -14.93 -23.49 -1.50
C MET A 86 -15.41 -22.05 -1.68
N VAL A 87 -16.67 -21.85 -2.08
CA VAL A 87 -17.33 -20.52 -2.14
C VAL A 87 -17.26 -19.84 -0.78
N THR A 88 -17.66 -20.56 0.28
CA THR A 88 -17.65 -20.04 1.66
C THR A 88 -16.25 -19.60 2.10
N SER A 89 -15.20 -20.37 1.74
CA SER A 89 -13.82 -20.03 2.09
C SER A 89 -13.24 -18.89 1.25
N VAL A 90 -13.48 -18.85 -0.07
CA VAL A 90 -12.95 -17.76 -0.91
C VAL A 90 -13.66 -16.43 -0.67
N LEU A 91 -14.96 -16.44 -0.32
CA LEU A 91 -15.70 -15.25 0.09
C LEU A 91 -15.00 -14.54 1.27
N LYS A 92 -14.57 -15.28 2.29
CA LYS A 92 -13.82 -14.70 3.42
C LYS A 92 -12.50 -14.06 3.02
N VAL A 93 -11.76 -14.69 2.09
CA VAL A 93 -10.50 -14.14 1.56
C VAL A 93 -10.79 -12.80 0.88
N LEU A 94 -11.79 -12.75 0.01
CA LEU A 94 -12.20 -11.52 -0.67
C LEU A 94 -12.71 -10.46 0.30
N GLU A 95 -13.43 -10.83 1.37
CA GLU A 95 -13.83 -9.90 2.43
C GLU A 95 -12.64 -9.31 3.21
N HIS A 96 -11.57 -10.08 3.43
CA HIS A 96 -10.34 -9.57 4.03
C HIS A 96 -9.60 -8.61 3.07
N ASP A 97 -9.47 -9.00 1.81
CA ASP A 97 -8.88 -8.16 0.76
C ASP A 97 -9.66 -6.84 0.60
N LEU A 98 -11.00 -6.88 0.57
CA LEU A 98 -11.86 -5.70 0.48
C LEU A 98 -11.65 -4.74 1.66
N LYS A 99 -11.60 -5.26 2.90
CA LYS A 99 -11.29 -4.44 4.10
C LYS A 99 -9.92 -3.77 3.99
N ILE A 100 -8.92 -4.49 3.48
CA ILE A 100 -7.58 -3.97 3.23
C ILE A 100 -7.61 -2.86 2.18
N TYR A 101 -8.23 -3.09 1.02
CA TYR A 101 -8.33 -2.10 -0.05
C TYR A 101 -9.09 -0.84 0.39
N GLU A 102 -10.21 -1.00 1.10
CA GLU A 102 -10.95 0.11 1.69
C GLU A 102 -10.11 0.92 2.68
N ARG A 103 -9.32 0.25 3.52
CA ARG A 103 -8.45 0.90 4.50
C ARG A 103 -7.33 1.66 3.80
N MET A 104 -6.72 1.07 2.77
CA MET A 104 -5.71 1.74 1.95
C MET A 104 -6.26 2.98 1.24
N ASN A 105 -7.50 2.93 0.73
CA ASN A 105 -8.14 4.06 0.06
C ASN A 105 -8.41 5.24 1.02
N LYS A 106 -8.52 4.97 2.33
CA LYS A 106 -8.63 6.00 3.38
C LYS A 106 -7.29 6.68 3.73
N TYR A 107 -6.14 6.13 3.28
CA TYR A 107 -4.79 6.66 3.55
C TYR A 107 -3.85 6.64 2.32
N PRO A 108 -4.24 7.25 1.18
CA PRO A 108 -3.47 7.20 -0.06
C PRO A 108 -2.08 7.84 0.05
N SER A 109 -1.81 8.67 1.06
CA SER A 109 -0.47 9.22 1.32
C SER A 109 0.58 8.16 1.67
N CYS A 110 0.15 7.02 2.24
CA CYS A 110 1.00 5.91 2.68
C CYS A 110 1.34 4.90 1.56
N LEU A 111 0.66 4.99 0.41
CA LEU A 111 0.78 4.03 -0.70
C LEU A 111 1.78 4.49 -1.76
N LEU A 112 2.50 3.56 -2.38
CA LEU A 112 3.31 3.82 -3.58
C LEU A 112 2.43 4.44 -4.67
N GLU A 113 2.90 5.47 -5.38
CA GLU A 113 2.07 6.21 -6.35
C GLU A 113 1.50 5.28 -7.43
N SER A 114 2.33 4.39 -7.99
CA SER A 114 1.89 3.38 -8.98
C SER A 114 0.83 2.39 -8.48
N ARG A 115 0.69 2.24 -7.15
CA ARG A 115 -0.26 1.33 -6.50
C ARG A 115 -1.56 1.99 -6.08
N LYS A 116 -1.63 3.33 -6.13
CA LYS A 116 -2.87 4.08 -5.88
C LYS A 116 -3.83 3.97 -7.05
N ASP A 117 -3.30 4.05 -8.26
CA ASP A 117 -4.08 4.04 -9.48
C ASP A 117 -4.70 2.65 -9.75
N GLU A 118 -4.09 1.58 -9.22
CA GLU A 118 -4.63 0.21 -9.22
C GLU A 118 -5.79 0.01 -8.22
N LEU A 119 -5.86 0.82 -7.15
CA LEU A 119 -6.72 0.54 -6.00
C LEU A 119 -8.24 0.64 -6.27
N PRO A 120 -8.75 1.59 -7.09
CA PRO A 120 -10.17 1.62 -7.46
C PRO A 120 -10.59 0.35 -8.19
N THR A 121 -9.78 -0.13 -9.14
CA THR A 121 -10.05 -1.37 -9.88
C THR A 121 -10.07 -2.57 -8.96
N LEU A 122 -9.12 -2.68 -8.02
CA LEU A 122 -9.10 -3.77 -7.03
C LEU A 122 -10.34 -3.75 -6.12
N LEU A 123 -10.83 -2.57 -5.72
CA LEU A 123 -12.08 -2.44 -4.96
C LEU A 123 -13.29 -2.93 -5.78
N ASP A 124 -13.44 -2.43 -7.00
CA ASP A 124 -14.57 -2.75 -7.89
C ASP A 124 -14.58 -4.24 -8.27
N GLU A 125 -13.43 -4.82 -8.63
CA GLU A 125 -13.29 -6.25 -8.97
C GLU A 125 -13.54 -7.16 -7.77
N THR A 126 -13.03 -6.81 -6.57
CA THR A 126 -13.25 -7.60 -5.35
C THR A 126 -14.71 -7.57 -4.93
N GLN A 127 -15.36 -6.40 -4.97
CA GLN A 127 -16.79 -6.29 -4.66
C GLN A 127 -17.63 -7.07 -5.69
N ALA A 128 -17.35 -6.93 -6.98
CA ALA A 128 -18.05 -7.66 -8.03
C ALA A 128 -17.89 -9.19 -7.90
N ALA A 129 -16.71 -9.67 -7.48
CA ALA A 129 -16.48 -11.09 -7.21
C ALA A 129 -17.30 -11.59 -6.00
N ILE A 130 -17.36 -10.81 -4.91
CA ILE A 130 -18.19 -11.10 -3.74
C ILE A 130 -19.67 -11.12 -4.11
N ASP A 131 -20.14 -10.13 -4.87
CA ASP A 131 -21.54 -10.02 -5.29
C ASP A 131 -21.93 -11.18 -6.21
N TYR A 132 -21.06 -11.55 -7.16
CA TYR A 132 -21.25 -12.71 -8.02
C TYR A 132 -21.40 -14.01 -7.21
N LEU A 133 -20.47 -14.27 -6.28
CA LEU A 133 -20.47 -15.48 -5.45
C LEU A 133 -21.69 -15.56 -4.51
N ASN A 134 -22.18 -14.41 -4.01
CA ASN A 134 -23.34 -14.36 -3.12
C ASN A 134 -24.71 -14.42 -3.83
N THR A 135 -24.80 -13.97 -5.10
CA THR A 135 -26.11 -13.74 -5.76
C THR A 135 -26.33 -14.53 -7.04
N SER A 136 -25.26 -14.89 -7.75
CA SER A 136 -25.31 -15.33 -9.15
C SER A 136 -24.63 -16.68 -9.39
N PHE A 137 -23.64 -17.03 -8.57
CA PHE A 137 -23.00 -18.35 -8.59
C PHE A 137 -23.94 -19.42 -8.00
N SER A 138 -23.97 -20.60 -8.61
CA SER A 138 -24.65 -21.78 -8.07
C SER A 138 -23.66 -22.95 -7.99
N ALA A 139 -23.58 -23.57 -6.81
CA ALA A 139 -22.75 -24.76 -6.59
C ALA A 139 -23.43 -26.06 -7.05
N GLU A 140 -24.71 -26.02 -7.46
CA GLU A 140 -25.55 -27.20 -7.72
C GLU A 140 -24.92 -28.18 -8.72
N THR A 141 -24.24 -27.67 -9.76
CA THR A 141 -23.57 -28.50 -10.78
C THR A 141 -22.27 -29.15 -10.29
N GLY A 142 -21.72 -28.73 -9.15
CA GLY A 142 -20.38 -29.14 -8.69
C GLY A 142 -19.24 -28.61 -9.58
N GLU A 143 -19.51 -27.66 -10.47
CA GLU A 143 -18.51 -27.02 -11.31
C GLU A 143 -17.81 -25.88 -10.56
N TRP A 144 -16.48 -25.81 -10.67
CA TRP A 144 -15.70 -24.73 -10.10
C TRP A 144 -14.51 -24.38 -11.00
N ASN A 145 -14.26 -23.09 -11.20
CA ASN A 145 -13.04 -22.63 -11.85
C ASN A 145 -11.88 -22.68 -10.84
N ALA A 146 -11.04 -23.71 -10.92
CA ALA A 146 -9.87 -23.87 -10.05
C ALA A 146 -8.88 -22.68 -10.10
N ASP A 147 -8.91 -21.89 -11.17
CA ASP A 147 -8.08 -20.70 -11.35
C ASP A 147 -8.72 -19.40 -10.82
N PHE A 148 -9.90 -19.45 -10.18
CA PHE A 148 -10.64 -18.27 -9.72
C PHE A 148 -9.85 -17.37 -8.74
N TYR A 149 -9.09 -17.96 -7.81
CA TYR A 149 -8.22 -17.21 -6.88
C TYR A 149 -6.93 -18.01 -6.62
N VAL A 150 -6.03 -18.04 -7.59
CA VAL A 150 -4.81 -18.88 -7.52
C VAL A 150 -3.80 -18.37 -6.51
N ASP A 151 -3.54 -17.05 -6.52
CA ASP A 151 -2.38 -16.43 -5.86
C ASP A 151 -2.81 -15.47 -4.75
N TYR A 152 -2.16 -15.59 -3.58
CA TYR A 152 -2.34 -14.65 -2.48
C TYR A 152 -1.33 -13.49 -2.59
N ILE A 153 -1.78 -12.34 -3.09
CA ILE A 153 -0.94 -11.16 -3.28
C ILE A 153 -0.93 -10.32 -1.99
N SER A 154 0.23 -10.23 -1.34
CA SER A 154 0.39 -9.37 -0.16
C SER A 154 0.21 -7.88 -0.51
N ALA A 155 -0.87 -7.29 0.03
CA ALA A 155 -1.16 -5.87 0.03
C ALA A 155 -0.08 -5.02 0.76
N SER A 156 0.75 -5.60 1.63
CA SER A 156 1.92 -4.90 2.20
C SER A 156 2.87 -4.34 1.12
N LYS A 157 2.88 -4.92 -0.09
CA LYS A 157 3.60 -4.43 -1.29
C LYS A 157 3.08 -3.09 -1.82
N PHE A 158 1.92 -2.60 -1.37
CA PHE A 158 1.35 -1.32 -1.77
C PHE A 158 1.92 -0.17 -0.94
N LEU A 159 2.55 -0.45 0.20
CA LEU A 159 3.03 0.53 1.16
C LEU A 159 4.41 1.12 0.80
N LYS A 160 4.58 2.42 1.03
CA LYS A 160 5.91 3.06 1.01
C LYS A 160 6.79 2.43 2.09
N GLY A 161 8.00 2.00 1.73
CA GLY A 161 8.93 1.31 2.65
C GLY A 161 8.60 -0.17 2.90
N GLY A 162 7.76 -0.81 2.07
CA GLY A 162 7.47 -2.24 2.19
C GLY A 162 8.70 -3.14 1.96
N GLU A 163 9.53 -2.80 0.95
CA GLU A 163 10.69 -3.59 0.51
C GLU A 163 11.72 -3.86 1.61
N GLU A 164 12.04 -2.84 2.42
CA GLU A 164 13.01 -2.91 3.52
C GLU A 164 12.60 -3.91 4.62
N SER A 165 11.29 -4.13 4.81
CA SER A 165 10.76 -5.06 5.83
C SER A 165 10.53 -6.49 5.34
N ALA A 166 10.45 -6.71 4.02
CA ALA A 166 10.36 -8.05 3.45
C ALA A 166 11.74 -8.74 3.49
N ASP A 167 12.79 -8.04 3.07
CA ASP A 167 14.17 -8.56 3.05
C ASP A 167 14.75 -8.76 4.46
N ALA A 168 14.31 -7.97 5.45
CA ALA A 168 14.67 -8.17 6.86
C ALA A 168 13.98 -9.40 7.52
N ARG A 169 12.83 -9.85 6.99
CA ARG A 169 12.12 -11.05 7.48
C ARG A 169 12.54 -12.33 6.76
N ALA A 170 13.17 -12.23 5.59
CA ALA A 170 13.76 -13.38 4.89
C ALA A 170 15.15 -13.80 5.42
N LYS A 171 15.67 -13.09 6.44
CA LYS A 171 17.04 -13.26 7.00
C LYS A 171 17.07 -13.66 8.48
N ASN A 172 15.90 -13.95 9.07
CA ASN A 172 15.69 -14.46 10.43
C ASN A 172 14.75 -15.66 10.40
#